data_AF-A0A5P2QSR4-F1
#
_entry.id   AF-A0A5P2QSR4-F1
#
_cell.length_a   1.000
_cell.length_b   1.000
_cell.length_c   1.000
_cell.angle_alpha   90.00
_cell.angle_beta   90.00
_cell.angle_gamma   90.00
#
_symmetry.space_group_name_H-M   'P 1'
#
loop_
_entity.id
_entity.type
_entity.pdbx_description
1 polymer ?
#
loop_
_entity_poly.entity_id
_entity_poly.type
_entity_poly.pdbx_seq_one_letter_code
_entity_poly.pdbx_strand_id
1 'polypeptide(L)'
;MPQATTRRDLIATLPGLAVLLATEPAAGRAPPTAAPPRPAFQAAQRAWHRAWQRYRAQDQISAAHRFETTEPGRAALARMDALLVRIDEIEASLAKTPARTRAELRIKIEVLSLDGALRPEFLDAVREDVEHMLLT
;
A
#
# COMPACT_ATOMS: atom_id res chain seq x y z
N MET A 1 -4.76 -4.25 21.64
CA MET A 1 -5.20 -3.81 20.30
C MET A 1 -4.12 -2.89 19.74
N PRO A 2 -3.34 -3.28 18.73
CA PRO A 2 -2.45 -2.34 18.06
C PRO A 2 -3.31 -1.29 17.34
N GLN A 3 -3.05 0.00 17.59
CA GLN A 3 -3.77 1.08 16.92
C GLN A 3 -3.34 1.16 15.45
N ALA A 4 -4.29 1.26 14.53
CA ALA A 4 -4.01 1.53 13.12
C ALA A 4 -3.37 2.93 13.00
N THR A 5 -2.19 3.02 12.40
CA THR A 5 -1.39 4.25 12.38
C THR A 5 -1.70 5.04 11.13
N THR A 6 -2.36 6.20 11.23
CA THR A 6 -2.64 7.01 10.03
C THR A 6 -1.35 7.45 9.32
N ARG A 7 -1.36 7.81 8.03
CA ARG A 7 -0.17 8.40 7.39
C ARG A 7 0.35 9.63 8.15
N ARG A 8 -0.55 10.42 8.74
CA ARG A 8 -0.22 11.59 9.56
C ARG A 8 0.46 11.16 10.87
N ASP A 9 -0.07 10.14 11.53
CA ASP A 9 0.52 9.60 12.76
C ASP A 9 1.88 8.95 12.47
N LEU A 10 2.00 8.27 11.34
CA LEU A 10 3.24 7.67 10.88
C LEU A 10 4.35 8.72 10.71
N ILE A 11 4.02 9.86 10.09
CA ILE A 11 4.92 11.02 9.95
C ILE A 11 5.32 11.56 11.33
N ALA A 12 4.41 11.57 12.30
CA ALA A 12 4.70 12.01 13.66
C ALA A 12 5.59 11.01 14.43
N THR A 13 5.45 9.70 14.17
CA THR A 13 6.23 8.65 14.84
C THR A 13 7.58 8.35 14.19
N LEU A 14 7.75 8.70 12.91
CA LEU A 14 8.97 8.47 12.15
C LEU A 14 9.60 9.81 11.76
N PRO A 15 10.51 10.38 12.59
CA PRO A 15 11.03 11.73 12.39
C PRO A 15 11.71 11.93 11.02
N GLY A 16 12.30 10.88 10.46
CA GLY A 16 12.88 10.92 9.12
C GLY A 16 11.88 10.76 7.97
N LEU A 17 10.70 10.20 8.21
CA LEU A 17 9.65 10.08 7.19
C LEU A 17 9.11 11.45 6.78
N ALA A 18 8.94 12.37 7.74
CA ALA A 18 8.58 13.75 7.45
C ALA A 18 9.58 14.40 6.48
N VAL A 19 10.88 14.23 6.71
CA VAL A 19 11.95 14.75 5.84
C VAL A 19 11.89 14.13 4.45
N LEU A 20 11.71 12.81 4.38
CA LEU A 20 11.55 12.08 3.13
C LEU A 20 10.26 12.44 2.40
N LEU A 21 9.19 12.89 3.07
CA LEU A 21 7.90 13.20 2.44
C LEU A 21 7.66 14.69 2.19
N ALA A 22 8.29 15.61 2.93
CA ALA A 22 8.02 17.05 2.93
C ALA A 22 8.82 17.86 1.89
N THR A 23 9.88 17.31 1.32
CA THR A 23 10.77 18.09 0.46
C THR A 23 10.24 18.20 -0.97
N GLU A 24 9.57 19.30 -1.32
CA GLU A 24 9.98 19.99 -2.55
C GLU A 24 11.48 20.34 -2.38
N PRO A 25 12.31 20.28 -3.43
CA PRO A 25 13.76 20.37 -3.27
C PRO A 25 14.14 21.71 -2.64
N ALA A 26 14.58 21.69 -1.38
CA ALA A 26 15.28 22.81 -0.78
C ALA A 26 16.64 22.92 -1.50
N ALA A 27 16.90 24.11 -2.05
CA ALA A 27 18.10 24.40 -2.82
C ALA A 27 19.37 23.93 -2.10
N GLY A 28 20.11 22.99 -2.72
CA GLY A 28 21.47 22.64 -2.33
C GLY A 28 21.71 21.27 -1.69
N ARG A 29 20.68 20.46 -1.38
CA ARG A 29 20.87 19.05 -0.98
C ARG A 29 20.42 18.14 -2.12
N ALA A 30 21.32 17.28 -2.62
CA ALA A 30 20.94 16.29 -3.62
C ALA A 30 19.76 15.47 -3.06
N PRO A 31 18.60 15.43 -3.75
CA PRO A 31 17.45 14.69 -3.24
C PRO A 31 17.82 13.21 -3.13
N PRO A 32 17.31 12.46 -2.13
CA PRO A 32 17.30 11.01 -2.20
C PRO A 32 16.68 10.64 -3.54
N THR A 33 17.44 9.91 -4.36
CA THR A 33 17.45 9.95 -5.82
C THR A 33 16.04 10.11 -6.40
N ALA A 34 15.83 11.14 -7.23
CA ALA A 34 14.60 11.35 -8.02
C ALA A 34 14.38 10.25 -9.10
N ALA A 35 15.05 9.10 -8.94
CA ALA A 35 14.95 7.98 -9.83
C ALA A 35 13.52 7.43 -9.84
N PRO A 36 13.02 7.03 -11.02
CA PRO A 36 11.71 6.43 -11.13
C PRO A 36 11.67 5.15 -10.27
N PRO A 37 10.50 4.82 -9.68
CA PRO A 37 10.35 3.60 -8.90
C PRO A 37 10.61 2.38 -9.77
N ARG A 38 11.29 1.37 -9.22
CA ARG A 38 11.57 0.13 -9.94
C ARG A 38 10.29 -0.52 -10.49
N PRO A 39 10.38 -1.27 -11.61
CA PRO A 39 9.22 -1.93 -12.20
C PRO A 39 8.41 -2.79 -11.23
N ALA A 40 9.07 -3.41 -10.23
CA ALA A 40 8.40 -4.19 -9.19
C ALA A 40 7.37 -3.38 -8.40
N PHE A 41 7.73 -2.17 -7.95
CA PHE A 41 6.80 -1.28 -7.22
C PHE A 41 5.64 -0.83 -8.09
N GLN A 42 5.94 -0.40 -9.32
CA GLN A 42 4.90 0.01 -10.27
C GLN A 42 3.96 -1.14 -10.65
N ALA A 43 4.48 -2.36 -10.76
CA ALA A 43 3.69 -3.54 -11.06
C ALA A 43 2.79 -3.91 -9.87
N ALA A 44 3.33 -3.88 -8.64
CA ALA A 44 2.57 -4.11 -7.42
C ALA A 44 1.42 -3.10 -7.26
N GLN A 45 1.71 -1.80 -7.37
CA GLN A 45 0.69 -0.74 -7.27
C GLN A 45 -0.43 -0.93 -8.30
N ARG A 46 -0.09 -1.17 -9.56
CA ARG A 46 -1.07 -1.39 -10.63
C ARG A 46 -1.87 -2.68 -10.40
N ALA A 47 -1.23 -3.75 -9.92
CA ALA A 47 -1.91 -5.00 -9.62
C ALA A 47 -2.90 -4.81 -8.45
N TRP A 48 -2.49 -4.11 -7.40
CA TRP A 48 -3.31 -3.78 -6.23
C TRP A 48 -4.55 -2.96 -6.62
N HIS A 49 -4.37 -1.86 -7.37
CA HIS A 49 -5.49 -1.05 -7.87
C HIS A 49 -6.47 -1.87 -8.72
N ARG A 50 -5.96 -2.72 -9.63
CA ARG A 50 -6.82 -3.59 -10.44
C ARG A 50 -7.57 -4.62 -9.62
N ALA A 51 -6.95 -5.18 -8.58
CA ALA A 51 -7.59 -6.14 -7.70
C ALA A 51 -8.76 -5.49 -6.94
N TRP A 52 -8.54 -4.31 -6.36
CA TRP A 52 -9.60 -3.54 -5.70
C TRP A 52 -10.72 -3.10 -6.65
N GLN A 53 -10.39 -2.67 -7.86
CA GLN A 53 -11.40 -2.34 -8.87
C GLN A 53 -12.28 -3.54 -9.21
N ARG A 54 -11.67 -4.73 -9.38
CA ARG A 54 -12.40 -5.98 -9.63
C ARG A 54 -13.25 -6.39 -8.43
N TYR A 55 -12.73 -6.19 -7.22
CA TYR A 55 -13.45 -6.48 -5.99
C TYR A 55 -14.73 -5.65 -5.92
N ARG A 56 -14.65 -4.33 -6.17
CA ARG A 56 -15.81 -3.44 -6.23
C ARG A 56 -16.82 -3.85 -7.30
N ALA A 57 -16.35 -4.32 -8.46
CA ALA A 57 -17.26 -4.82 -9.50
C ALA A 57 -17.98 -6.11 -9.06
N GLN A 58 -17.30 -7.04 -8.39
CA GLN A 58 -17.95 -8.25 -7.86
C GLN A 58 -18.90 -7.94 -6.71
N ASP A 59 -18.58 -6.97 -5.85
CA ASP A 59 -19.46 -6.49 -4.77
C ASP A 59 -20.79 -5.95 -5.33
N GLN A 60 -20.73 -5.13 -6.39
CA GLN A 60 -21.91 -4.65 -7.11
C GLN A 60 -22.74 -5.79 -7.72
N ILE A 61 -22.08 -6.77 -8.36
CA ILE A 61 -22.76 -7.95 -8.91
C ILE A 61 -23.43 -8.75 -7.80
N SER A 62 -22.72 -9.00 -6.70
CA SER A 62 -23.23 -9.71 -5.54
C SER A 62 -24.47 -9.02 -4.97
N ALA A 63 -24.40 -7.70 -4.74
CA ALA A 63 -25.53 -6.91 -4.28
C ALA A 63 -26.74 -6.96 -5.23
N ALA A 64 -26.51 -6.84 -6.55
CA ALA A 64 -27.57 -6.95 -7.56
C ALA A 64 -28.25 -8.33 -7.55
N HIS A 65 -27.51 -9.37 -7.20
CA HIS A 65 -27.96 -10.75 -7.08
C HIS A 65 -28.35 -11.16 -5.66
N ARG A 66 -28.59 -10.18 -4.77
CA ARG A 66 -28.98 -10.39 -3.37
C ARG A 66 -28.03 -11.34 -2.65
N PHE A 67 -26.73 -11.19 -2.91
CA PHE A 67 -25.63 -11.91 -2.26
C PHE A 67 -25.82 -13.43 -2.34
N GLU A 68 -25.79 -14.13 -1.20
CA GLU A 68 -25.80 -15.60 -1.15
C GLU A 68 -27.12 -16.25 -1.59
N THR A 69 -28.19 -15.45 -1.74
CA THR A 69 -29.53 -15.97 -2.03
C THR A 69 -29.67 -16.56 -3.43
N THR A 70 -28.74 -16.24 -4.34
CA THR A 70 -28.73 -16.76 -5.70
C THR A 70 -27.36 -17.34 -6.06
N GLU A 71 -27.34 -18.25 -7.03
CA GLU A 71 -26.08 -18.83 -7.51
C GLU A 71 -25.11 -17.77 -8.08
N PRO A 72 -25.55 -16.79 -8.90
CA PRO A 72 -24.65 -15.73 -9.36
C PRO A 72 -24.09 -14.87 -8.22
N GLY A 73 -24.88 -14.60 -7.18
CA GLY A 73 -24.41 -13.81 -6.04
C GLY A 73 -23.42 -14.58 -5.16
N ARG A 74 -23.62 -15.89 -4.93
CA ARG A 74 -22.60 -16.76 -4.31
C ARG A 74 -21.31 -16.82 -5.12
N ALA A 75 -21.43 -16.95 -6.44
CA ALA A 75 -20.26 -16.96 -7.32
C ALA A 75 -19.48 -15.63 -7.28
N ALA A 76 -20.18 -14.50 -7.16
CA ALA A 76 -19.56 -13.19 -7.00
C ALA A 76 -18.81 -13.07 -5.66
N LEU A 77 -19.40 -13.54 -4.55
CA LEU A 77 -18.74 -13.58 -3.24
C LEU A 77 -17.47 -14.46 -3.25
N ALA A 78 -17.54 -15.67 -3.81
CA ALA A 78 -16.36 -16.52 -3.93
C ALA A 78 -15.22 -15.86 -4.72
N ARG A 79 -15.55 -15.05 -5.73
CA ARG A 79 -14.56 -14.25 -6.47
C ARG A 79 -14.01 -13.09 -5.66
N MET A 80 -14.83 -12.46 -4.81
CA MET A 80 -14.38 -11.44 -3.86
C MET A 80 -13.36 -12.01 -2.89
N ASP A 81 -13.62 -13.20 -2.33
CA ASP A 81 -12.68 -13.89 -1.43
C ASP A 81 -11.33 -14.17 -2.12
N ALA A 82 -11.36 -14.70 -3.34
CA ALA A 82 -10.15 -14.92 -4.13
C ALA A 82 -9.39 -13.60 -4.43
N LEU A 83 -10.10 -12.49 -4.60
CA LEU A 83 -9.48 -11.18 -4.79
C LEU A 83 -8.86 -10.63 -3.51
N LEU A 84 -9.47 -10.86 -2.34
CA LEU A 84 -8.87 -10.48 -1.05
C LEU A 84 -7.57 -11.23 -0.81
N VAL A 85 -7.54 -12.55 -1.02
CA VAL A 85 -6.31 -13.35 -0.96
C VAL A 85 -5.24 -12.76 -1.89
N ARG A 86 -5.63 -12.37 -3.12
CA ARG A 86 -4.70 -11.76 -4.07
C ARG A 86 -4.18 -10.40 -3.62
N ILE A 87 -5.00 -9.59 -2.96
CA ILE A 87 -4.59 -8.29 -2.40
C ILE A 87 -3.56 -8.52 -1.29
N ASP A 88 -3.85 -9.45 -0.37
CA ASP A 88 -2.94 -9.81 0.73
C ASP A 88 -1.58 -10.29 0.22
N GLU A 89 -1.56 -11.12 -0.84
CA GLU A 89 -0.32 -11.57 -1.49
C GLU A 89 0.52 -10.40 -2.04
N ILE A 90 -0.14 -9.44 -2.70
CA ILE A 90 0.53 -8.27 -3.28
C ILE A 90 1.13 -7.41 -2.15
N GLU A 91 0.34 -7.16 -1.10
CA GLU A 91 0.75 -6.37 0.05
C GLU A 91 1.91 -7.04 0.79
N ALA A 92 1.83 -8.34 1.08
CA ALA A 92 2.90 -9.09 1.73
C ALA A 92 4.19 -9.14 0.89
N SER A 93 4.06 -9.29 -0.43
CA SER A 93 5.21 -9.25 -1.34
C SER A 93 5.87 -7.86 -1.37
N LEU A 94 5.05 -6.80 -1.40
CA LEU A 94 5.55 -5.43 -1.41
C LEU A 94 6.19 -5.05 -0.07
N ALA A 95 5.62 -5.49 1.05
CA ALA A 95 6.18 -5.27 2.39
C ALA A 95 7.62 -5.81 2.51
N LYS A 96 7.90 -6.97 1.92
CA LYS A 96 9.23 -7.61 1.87
C LYS A 96 10.18 -6.98 0.85
N THR A 97 9.69 -6.12 -0.03
CA THR A 97 10.52 -5.45 -1.04
C THR A 97 11.04 -4.14 -0.47
N PRO A 98 12.36 -3.98 -0.25
CA PRO A 98 12.89 -2.77 0.36
C PRO A 98 12.73 -1.57 -0.58
N ALA A 99 12.18 -0.47 -0.09
CA ALA A 99 12.15 0.79 -0.82
C ALA A 99 13.52 1.49 -0.74
N ARG A 100 14.03 1.94 -1.88
CA ARG A 100 15.33 2.64 -1.98
C ARG A 100 15.20 4.09 -2.40
N THR A 101 14.02 4.48 -2.86
CA THR A 101 13.72 5.86 -3.27
C THR A 101 12.44 6.32 -2.61
N ARG A 102 12.28 7.64 -2.52
CA ARG A 102 11.05 8.25 -1.98
C ARG A 102 9.81 7.84 -2.77
N ALA A 103 9.94 7.68 -4.09
CA ALA A 103 8.83 7.26 -4.95
C ALA A 103 8.37 5.84 -4.59
N GLU A 104 9.30 4.92 -4.35
CA GLU A 104 9.01 3.57 -3.91
C GLU A 104 8.38 3.53 -2.52
N LEU A 105 8.91 4.33 -1.58
CA LEU A 105 8.37 4.44 -0.23
C LEU A 105 6.93 4.96 -0.23
N ARG A 106 6.61 5.94 -1.09
CA ARG A 106 5.24 6.45 -1.27
C ARG A 106 4.30 5.37 -1.77
N ILE A 107 4.71 4.59 -2.77
CA ILE A 107 3.93 3.45 -3.28
C ILE A 107 3.72 2.41 -2.17
N LYS A 108 4.77 2.09 -1.41
CA LYS A 108 4.70 1.14 -0.29
C LYS A 108 3.68 1.60 0.75
N ILE A 109 3.76 2.85 1.20
CA ILE A 109 2.81 3.42 2.16
C ILE A 109 1.38 3.41 1.59
N GLU A 110 1.19 3.79 0.33
CA GLU A 110 -0.12 3.79 -0.32
C GLU A 110 -0.77 2.39 -0.31
N VAL A 111 -0.04 1.39 -0.81
CA VAL A 111 -0.54 0.02 -0.95
C VAL A 111 -0.75 -0.67 0.41
N LEU A 112 0.12 -0.39 1.38
CA LEU A 112 0.06 -1.01 2.71
C LEU A 112 -0.86 -0.26 3.69
N SER A 113 -1.48 0.84 3.25
CA SER A 113 -2.46 1.57 4.04
C SER A 113 -3.88 1.11 3.72
N LEU A 114 -4.72 1.10 4.75
CA LEU A 114 -6.17 0.96 4.64
C LEU A 114 -6.82 2.23 5.19
N ASP A 115 -7.77 2.81 4.44
CA ASP A 115 -8.49 4.03 4.83
C ASP A 115 -7.58 5.22 5.23
N GLY A 116 -6.42 5.33 4.56
CA GLY A 116 -5.43 6.37 4.84
C GLY A 116 -4.53 6.10 6.05
N ALA A 117 -4.62 4.91 6.65
CA ALA A 117 -3.78 4.46 7.73
C ALA A 117 -2.92 3.26 7.38
N LEU A 118 -1.62 3.38 7.62
CA LEU A 118 -0.68 2.27 7.54
C LEU A 118 -1.08 1.22 8.56
N ARG A 119 -1.25 -0.02 8.08
CA ARG A 119 -1.65 -1.10 8.96
C ARG A 119 -0.49 -1.51 9.89
N PRO A 120 -0.75 -1.78 11.18
CA PRO A 120 0.31 -2.00 12.17
C PRO A 120 1.29 -3.11 11.82
N GLU A 121 0.82 -4.17 11.16
CA GLU A 121 1.63 -5.30 10.72
C GLU A 121 2.72 -4.93 9.70
N PHE A 122 2.62 -3.76 9.06
CA PHE A 122 3.61 -3.27 8.10
C PHE A 122 4.47 -2.12 8.62
N LEU A 123 4.23 -1.66 9.86
CA LEU A 123 4.92 -0.51 10.43
C LEU A 123 6.44 -0.73 10.47
N ASP A 124 6.87 -1.89 10.93
CA ASP A 124 8.29 -2.20 11.05
C ASP A 124 8.99 -2.25 9.69
N ALA A 125 8.34 -2.84 8.68
CA ALA A 125 8.89 -2.91 7.31
C ALA A 125 8.97 -1.55 6.62
N VAL A 126 8.13 -0.58 6.99
CA VAL A 126 8.21 0.81 6.50
C VAL A 126 9.26 1.59 7.29
N ARG A 127 9.37 1.36 8.61
CA ARG A 127 10.39 1.98 9.45
C ARG A 127 11.80 1.60 9.00
N GLU A 128 12.05 0.31 8.76
CA GLU A 128 13.35 -0.19 8.31
C GLU A 128 13.78 0.47 6.99
N ASP A 129 12.87 0.60 6.01
CA ASP A 129 13.13 1.29 4.75
C ASP A 129 13.49 2.77 4.98
N VAL A 130 12.75 3.46 5.86
CA VAL A 130 13.01 4.87 6.20
C VAL A 130 14.39 5.03 6.84
N GLU A 131 14.75 4.18 7.80
CA GLU A 131 16.04 4.20 8.47
C GLU A 131 17.18 3.95 7.49
N HIS A 132 17.05 2.92 6.64
CA HIS A 132 18.04 2.63 5.61
C HIS A 132 18.25 3.82 4.68
N MET A 133 17.16 4.47 4.24
CA MET A 133 17.22 5.61 3.32
C MET A 133 17.83 6.89 3.93
N LEU A 134 17.89 7.01 5.26
CA LEU A 134 18.49 8.17 5.93
C LEU A 134 19.97 7.93 6.28
N LEU A 135 20.35 6.66 6.44
CA LEU A 135 21.70 6.25 6.81
C LEU A 135 22.61 6.06 5.58
N THR A 136 22.04 5.98 4.38
CA THR A 136 22.76 5.94 3.08
C THR A 136 22.77 7.28 2.39
#